data_AF-A0A0V0GSX9-F1
#
_entry.id   AF-A0A0V0GSX9-F1
#
_cell.length_a   1.000
_cell.length_b   1.000
_cell.length_c   1.000
_cell.angle_alpha   90.00
_cell.angle_beta   90.00
_cell.angle_gamma   90.00
#
_symmetry.space_group_name_H-M   'P 1'
#
loop_
_entity.id
_entity.type
_entity.pdbx_description
1 polymer ?
#
loop_
_entity_poly.entity_id
_entity_poly.type
_entity_poly.pdbx_seq_one_letter_code
_entity_poly.pdbx_strand_id
1 'polypeptide(L)'
;MLFTALSTTERDFVLKFSALEIYNETIDLRNCASCSLHQLNDQEKGIIVEKLVDEIVNDGQHPRTLIGTCKAQKQVGETSLND
;
A
#
# COMPACT_ATOMS: atom_id res chain seq x y z
N MET A 1 10.47 12.71 10.68
CA MET A 1 11.56 11.75 10.99
C MET A 1 12.00 10.97 9.76
N LEU A 2 11.14 10.25 9.02
CA LEU A 2 11.57 9.46 7.85
C LEU A 2 12.25 10.29 6.75
N PHE A 3 11.58 11.33 6.22
CA PHE A 3 12.15 12.18 5.15
C PHE A 3 13.39 12.96 5.57
N THR A 4 13.52 13.26 6.86
CA THR A 4 14.73 13.90 7.43
C THR A 4 15.94 12.96 7.38
N ALA A 5 15.72 11.65 7.51
CA ALA A 5 16.79 10.65 7.39
C ALA A 5 17.19 10.38 5.93
N LEU A 6 16.29 10.65 4.97
CA LEU A 6 16.53 10.45 3.53
C LEU A 6 17.22 11.65 2.87
N SER A 7 17.39 12.78 3.57
CA SER A 7 18.00 14.00 3.02
C SER A 7 19.52 14.10 3.24
N THR A 8 20.21 12.97 3.46
CA THR A 8 21.66 12.93 3.65
C THR A 8 22.36 12.87 2.29
N THR A 9 23.47 13.60 2.12
CA THR A 9 24.19 13.74 0.84
C THR A 9 25.04 12.52 0.45
N GLU A 10 25.13 11.52 1.32
CA GLU A 10 25.98 10.35 1.08
C GLU A 10 25.31 9.28 0.22
N ARG A 11 23.98 9.31 0.08
CA ARG A 11 23.22 8.28 -0.64
C ARG A 11 21.96 8.86 -1.27
N ASP A 12 21.64 8.35 -2.45
CA ASP A 12 20.34 8.57 -3.07
C ASP A 12 19.34 7.52 -2.57
N PHE A 13 18.19 7.97 -2.10
CA PHE A 13 17.12 7.10 -1.63
C PHE A 13 15.87 7.22 -2.50
N VAL A 14 15.24 6.08 -2.80
CA VAL A 14 13.91 6.02 -3.41
C VAL A 14 12.93 5.46 -2.41
N LEU A 15 11.93 6.25 -2.05
CA LEU A 15 10.83 5.81 -1.21
C LEU A 15 9.67 5.36 -2.10
N LYS A 16 9.22 4.12 -1.90
CA LYS A 16 8.06 3.55 -2.59
C LYS A 16 6.95 3.31 -1.58
N PHE A 17 5.72 3.60 -1.98
CA PHE A 17 4.52 3.35 -1.20
C PHE A 17 3.63 2.36 -1.92
N SER A 18 3.17 1.35 -1.20
CA SER A 18 2.13 0.44 -1.64
C SER A 18 1.15 0.17 -0.51
N ALA A 19 -0.10 -0.08 -0.87
CA ALA A 19 -1.20 -0.29 0.06
C ALA A 19 -2.11 -1.41 -0.42
N LEU A 20 -2.55 -2.24 0.52
CA LEU A 20 -3.37 -3.42 0.31
C LEU A 20 -4.48 -3.42 1.35
N GLU A 21 -5.72 -3.60 0.95
CA GLU A 21 -6.81 -4.03 1.83
C GLU A 21 -7.12 -5.50 1.56
N ILE A 22 -7.34 -6.24 2.65
CA ILE A 22 -7.84 -7.61 2.62
C ILE A 22 -9.20 -7.56 3.31
N TYR A 23 -10.27 -7.76 2.53
CA TYR A 23 -11.64 -7.78 3.01
C TYR A 23 -12.33 -9.04 2.49
N ASN A 24 -12.87 -9.86 3.40
CA ASN A 24 -13.55 -11.12 3.06
C ASN A 24 -12.78 -11.98 2.03
N GLU A 25 -11.50 -12.23 2.31
CA GLU A 25 -10.57 -13.00 1.44
C GLU A 25 -10.31 -12.40 0.05
N THR A 26 -10.85 -11.22 -0.22
CA THR A 26 -10.59 -10.45 -1.45
C THR A 26 -9.56 -9.38 -1.15
N ILE A 27 -8.66 -9.17 -2.11
CA ILE A 27 -7.67 -8.10 -2.09
C ILE A 27 -8.24 -6.94 -2.91
N ASP A 28 -8.28 -5.74 -2.34
CA ASP A 28 -8.43 -4.52 -3.14
C ASP A 28 -7.64 -3.37 -2.51
N LEU A 29 -7.21 -2.40 -3.33
CA LEU A 29 -7.22 -0.97 -3.05
C LEU A 29 -6.35 -0.13 -3.99
N ARG A 30 -5.64 -0.74 -4.95
CA ARG A 30 -5.14 0.06 -6.07
C ARG A 30 -4.71 -0.63 -7.33
N ASN A 31 -4.52 -1.95 -7.36
CA ASN A 31 -4.60 -2.68 -8.63
C ASN A 31 -4.66 -4.19 -8.44
N CYS A 32 -5.71 -4.70 -7.80
CA CYS A 32 -6.10 -6.05 -8.15
C CYS A 32 -7.52 -6.38 -7.75
N ALA A 33 -8.48 -5.95 -8.56
CA ALA A 33 -9.85 -6.47 -8.50
C ALA A 33 -9.93 -8.01 -8.64
N SER A 34 -8.81 -8.68 -8.95
CA SER A 34 -8.74 -10.13 -9.14
C SER A 34 -7.36 -10.76 -8.83
N CYS A 35 -6.53 -10.20 -7.94
CA CYS A 35 -5.32 -10.93 -7.53
C CYS A 35 -5.73 -12.00 -6.54
N SER A 36 -5.83 -13.23 -7.02
CA SER A 36 -5.66 -14.39 -6.16
C SER A 36 -4.29 -14.26 -5.48
N LEU A 37 -4.25 -14.41 -4.16
CA LEU A 37 -3.01 -14.63 -3.42
C LEU A 37 -2.30 -15.84 -4.04
N HIS A 38 -1.34 -15.61 -4.94
CA HIS A 38 -0.37 -16.63 -5.25
C HIS A 38 0.55 -16.64 -4.05
N GLN A 39 0.27 -17.54 -3.10
CA GLN A 39 1.17 -17.88 -2.02
C GLN A 39 2.40 -18.56 -2.64
N LEU A 40 3.26 -17.76 -3.27
CA LEU A 40 4.61 -18.14 -3.59
C LEU A 40 5.31 -18.19 -2.24
N ASN A 41 5.30 -19.36 -1.62
CA ASN A 41 5.97 -19.60 -0.37
C ASN A 41 7.48 -19.64 -0.66
N ASP A 42 8.06 -18.48 -0.95
CA ASP A 42 9.50 -18.30 -1.04
C ASP A 42 10.04 -18.45 0.39
N GLN A 43 10.79 -19.52 0.63
CA GLN A 43 11.27 -19.89 1.96
C GLN A 43 12.18 -18.82 2.58
N GLU A 44 12.71 -17.88 1.77
CA GLU A 44 13.49 -16.73 2.22
C GLU A 44 12.67 -15.44 2.30
N LYS A 45 11.75 -15.20 1.36
CA LYS A 45 11.04 -13.91 1.21
C LYS A 45 9.63 -13.86 1.82
N GLY A 46 9.08 -15.00 2.21
CA GLY A 46 7.74 -15.10 2.78
C GLY A 46 6.64 -14.88 1.73
N ILE A 47 5.44 -14.49 2.18
CA ILE A 47 4.28 -14.26 1.31
C ILE A 47 4.49 -12.98 0.50
N ILE A 48 4.54 -13.11 -0.82
CA ILE A 48 4.63 -11.97 -1.75
C ILE A 48 3.27 -11.77 -2.41
N VAL A 49 2.79 -10.52 -2.41
CA VAL A 49 1.61 -10.13 -3.17
C VAL A 49 2.07 -9.61 -4.53
N GLU A 50 1.72 -10.33 -5.59
CA GLU A 50 2.05 -9.92 -6.96
C GLU A 50 1.18 -8.75 -7.43
N LYS A 51 1.69 -7.98 -8.40
CA LYS A 51 0.98 -6.87 -9.09
C LYS A 51 0.55 -5.70 -8.20
N LEU A 52 1.02 -5.64 -6.96
CA LEU A 52 0.88 -4.45 -6.13
C LEU A 52 1.61 -3.28 -6.80
N VAL A 53 0.89 -2.17 -7.00
CA VAL A 53 1.46 -0.97 -7.64
C VAL A 53 2.19 -0.16 -6.57
N ASP A 54 3.50 -0.03 -6.75
CA ASP A 54 4.32 0.89 -5.98
C ASP A 54 4.24 2.30 -6.57
N GLU A 55 4.00 3.29 -5.73
CA GLU A 55 4.07 4.70 -6.10
C GLU A 55 5.32 5.35 -5.49
N ILE A 56 6.08 6.08 -6.31
CA ILE A 56 7.27 6.80 -5.83
C ILE A 56 6.82 8.00 -5.01
N VAL A 57 7.36 8.10 -3.80
CA VAL A 57 7.03 9.15 -2.86
C VAL A 57 7.97 10.33 -3.04
N ASN A 58 7.44 11.42 -3.61
CA ASN A 58 8.24 12.58 -4.01
C ASN A 58 8.52 13.57 -2.86
N ASP A 59 7.63 13.65 -1.86
CA ASP A 59 7.76 14.60 -0.76
C ASP A 59 7.07 14.11 0.54
N GLY A 60 7.26 14.87 1.63
CA GLY A 60 6.76 14.52 2.95
C GLY A 60 5.24 14.57 3.14
N GLN A 61 4.50 15.22 2.23
CA GLN A 61 3.05 15.27 2.23
C GLN A 61 2.44 14.17 1.35
N HIS A 62 3.15 13.72 0.33
CA HIS A 62 2.67 12.71 -0.62
C HIS A 62 2.10 11.45 0.07
N PRO A 63 2.74 10.84 1.10
CA PRO A 63 2.18 9.70 1.81
C PRO A 63 0.85 10.00 2.49
N ARG A 64 0.64 11.22 2.98
CA ARG A 64 -0.62 11.58 3.65
C ARG A 64 -1.77 11.61 2.64
N THR A 65 -1.51 12.13 1.44
CA THR A 65 -2.48 12.10 0.34
C THR A 65 -2.77 10.66 -0.09
N LEU A 66 -1.74 9.83 -0.25
CA LEU A 66 -1.90 8.42 -0.62
C LEU A 66 -2.74 7.64 0.41
N ILE A 67 -2.47 7.84 1.70
CA ILE A 67 -3.27 7.26 2.80
C ILE A 67 -4.72 7.77 2.76
N GLY A 68 -4.92 9.06 2.49
CA GLY A 68 -6.25 9.64 2.35
C GLY A 68 -7.05 9.02 1.20
N THR A 69 -6.43 8.87 0.04
CA THR A 69 -7.00 8.18 -1.12
C THR A 69 -7.37 6.74 -0.78
N CYS A 70 -6.48 6.00 -0.12
CA CYS A 70 -6.79 4.64 0.32
C CYS A 70 -7.98 4.62 1.29
N LYS A 71 -8.04 5.52 2.27
CA LYS A 71 -9.21 5.58 3.18
C LYS A 71 -10.53 5.82 2.45
N ALA A 72 -10.53 6.60 1.37
CA ALA A 72 -11.71 6.87 0.55
C ALA A 72 -12.11 5.70 -0.35
N GLN A 73 -11.14 4.86 -0.75
CA GLN A 73 -11.36 3.67 -1.59
C GLN A 73 -11.69 2.42 -0.78
N LYS A 74 -11.44 2.45 0.55
CA LYS A 74 -11.67 1.35 1.48
C LYS A 74 -13.08 0.80 1.29
N GLN A 75 -13.21 -0.52 1.18
CA GLN A 75 -14.53 -1.15 1.10
C GLN A 75 -15.24 -0.96 2.44
N VAL A 76 -16.21 -0.04 2.47
CA VAL A 76 -17.13 0.10 3.59
C VAL A 76 -18.14 -1.01 3.42
N GLY A 77 -18.06 -2.05 4.25
CA GLY A 77 -19.13 -3.04 4.33
C GLY A 77 -20.46 -2.31 4.54
N GLU A 78 -21.55 -2.82 3.97
CA GLU A 78 -22.90 -2.33 4.26
C GLU A 78 -23.22 -2.58 5.74
N THR A 79 -22.66 -1.77 6.63
CA THR A 79 -23.14 -1.63 8.00
C THR A 79 -24.14 -0.50 7.96
N SER A 80 -25.40 -0.82 8.17
CA SER A 80 -26.47 0.14 8.43
C SER A 80 -25.93 1.22 9.37
N LEU A 81 -25.88 2.46 8.87
CA LEU A 81 -25.76 3.74 9.58
C LEU A 81 -25.35 3.61 11.05
N ASN A 82 -24.09 3.91 11.36
CA ASN A 82 -23.76 4.47 12.66
C ASN A 82 -23.54 5.96 12.42
N ASP A 83 -24.58 6.75 12.72
CA ASP A 83 -24.52 8.22 12.83
C ASP A 83 -23.45 8.67 13.85
#